data_AF-A0A845M406-F1
#
_entry.id   AF-A0A845M406-F1
#
_cell.length_a   1.000
_cell.length_b   1.000
_cell.length_c   1.000
_cell.angle_alpha   90.00
_cell.angle_beta   90.00
_cell.angle_gamma   90.00
#
_symmetry.space_group_name_H-M   'P 1'
#
loop_
_entity.id
_entity.type
_entity.pdbx_description
1 polymer ?
#
loop_
_entity_poly.entity_id
_entity_poly.type
_entity_poly.pdbx_seq_one_letter_code
_entity_poly.pdbx_strand_id
1 'polypeptide(L)'
;MTTTRTKQANDRWNWLWEWANPVKFMSLSARALPWVTAITVVTLVVGLVWGFFFTPEAAKFGSSVKIIYVHVPSAMMAINIWVMMLVASLIWLVRRHHVSALAAKAAALVGVVMTVIALITGAIWGEPMWGTYWAWDPRLTSFLVLFLFYLGYMALWAAIEDPDTAADLTSVLAIVGSVFALLSRYAVNFWNQGLHQGASLSLDAEENVSDVYWQPLVICLVGFVALFVLLLLVRTRTEVRKRRVHALEMRERMSDA
;
A
#
# COMPACT_ATOMS: atom_id res chain seq x y z
N MET A 1 41.79 -6.81 -23.55
CA MET A 1 40.49 -6.37 -24.11
C MET A 1 39.33 -6.76 -23.17
N THR A 2 39.50 -6.63 -21.85
CA THR A 2 38.64 -7.32 -20.86
C THR A 2 38.21 -6.46 -19.66
N THR A 3 38.48 -5.15 -19.70
CA THR A 3 38.22 -4.21 -18.59
C THR A 3 37.03 -3.27 -18.83
N THR A 4 36.50 -3.21 -20.06
CA THR A 4 35.35 -2.35 -20.41
C THR A 4 33.99 -2.95 -20.03
N ARG A 5 33.87 -4.28 -19.96
CA ARG A 5 32.59 -4.97 -19.68
C ARG A 5 32.13 -4.88 -18.22
N THR A 6 33.08 -4.81 -17.27
CA THR A 6 32.78 -4.71 -15.83
C THR A 6 32.42 -3.27 -15.39
N LYS A 7 33.02 -2.26 -16.01
CA LYS A 7 32.69 -0.84 -15.75
C LYS A 7 31.28 -0.47 -16.23
N GLN A 8 30.90 -0.90 -17.44
CA GLN A 8 29.55 -0.70 -17.98
C GLN A 8 28.46 -1.40 -17.15
N ALA A 9 28.76 -2.56 -16.53
CA ALA A 9 27.80 -3.24 -15.66
C ALA A 9 27.54 -2.47 -14.36
N ASN A 10 28.54 -1.80 -13.79
CA ASN A 10 28.37 -0.92 -12.63
C ASN A 10 27.59 0.36 -12.97
N ASP A 11 27.82 0.96 -14.15
CA ASP A 11 27.15 2.21 -14.53
C ASP A 11 25.64 2.04 -14.83
N ARG A 12 25.20 0.87 -15.32
CA ARG A 12 23.78 0.64 -15.63
C ARG A 12 22.85 0.63 -14.40
N TRP A 13 23.38 0.42 -13.19
CA TRP A 13 22.61 0.40 -11.95
C TRP A 13 22.82 1.66 -11.10
N ASN A 14 23.85 2.47 -11.38
CA ASN A 14 24.16 3.67 -10.62
C ASN A 14 23.00 4.70 -10.60
N TRP A 15 22.24 4.81 -11.69
CA TRP A 15 21.10 5.73 -11.75
C TRP A 15 19.99 5.40 -10.74
N LEU A 16 19.80 4.11 -10.39
CA LEU A 16 18.84 3.71 -9.35
C LEU A 16 19.31 4.10 -7.94
N TRP A 17 20.62 4.26 -7.75
CA TRP A 17 21.19 4.66 -6.47
C TRP A 17 21.28 6.18 -6.33
N GLU A 18 21.21 6.92 -7.43
CA GLU A 18 21.09 8.38 -7.38
C GLU A 18 19.81 8.84 -6.67
N TRP A 19 18.76 8.02 -6.62
CA TRP A 19 17.53 8.28 -5.87
C TRP A 19 17.73 8.27 -4.34
N ALA A 20 18.86 7.76 -3.86
CA ALA A 20 19.27 7.90 -2.46
C ALA A 20 19.46 9.36 -2.06
N ASN A 21 19.75 10.23 -3.04
CA ASN A 21 19.87 11.65 -2.81
C ASN A 21 18.47 12.26 -2.55
N PRO A 22 18.21 12.77 -1.33
CA PRO A 22 16.91 13.37 -1.00
C PRO A 22 16.57 14.54 -1.93
N VAL A 23 17.56 15.28 -2.46
CA VAL A 23 17.34 16.41 -3.37
C VAL A 23 16.76 15.94 -4.71
N LYS A 24 17.30 14.85 -5.28
CA LYS A 24 16.80 14.27 -6.54
C LYS A 24 15.39 13.69 -6.37
N PHE A 25 15.15 12.99 -5.26
CA PHE A 25 13.80 12.53 -4.92
C PHE A 25 12.82 13.72 -4.80
N MET A 26 13.21 14.79 -4.10
CA MET A 26 12.37 15.96 -3.90
C MET A 26 12.11 16.74 -5.20
N SER A 27 13.04 16.79 -6.15
CA SER A 27 12.81 17.48 -7.43
C SER A 27 11.89 16.68 -8.34
N LEU A 28 12.11 15.37 -8.49
CA LEU A 28 11.25 14.53 -9.33
C LEU A 28 9.83 14.45 -8.77
N SER A 29 9.69 14.16 -7.47
CA SER A 29 8.37 14.01 -6.86
C SER A 29 7.56 15.31 -6.96
N ALA A 30 8.21 16.49 -6.90
CA ALA A 30 7.53 17.77 -7.13
C ALA A 30 6.94 17.89 -8.53
N ARG A 31 7.66 17.42 -9.55
CA ARG A 31 7.20 17.43 -10.96
C ARG A 31 6.12 16.39 -11.22
N ALA A 32 6.19 15.23 -10.54
CA ALA A 32 5.21 14.15 -10.70
C ALA A 32 3.86 14.47 -10.03
N LEU A 33 3.88 15.14 -8.88
CA LEU A 33 2.69 15.41 -8.06
C LEU A 33 1.46 15.95 -8.82
N PRO A 34 1.54 17.00 -9.66
CA PRO A 34 0.35 17.51 -10.36
C PRO A 34 -0.26 16.48 -11.31
N TRP A 35 0.57 15.71 -12.02
CA TRP A 35 0.11 14.66 -12.93
C TRP A 35 -0.52 13.50 -12.20
N VAL A 36 0.13 13.01 -11.14
CA VAL A 36 -0.45 11.94 -10.31
C VAL A 36 -1.75 12.41 -9.68
N THR A 37 -1.84 13.67 -9.23
CA THR A 37 -3.08 14.25 -8.69
C THR A 37 -4.19 14.25 -9.74
N ALA A 38 -3.91 14.73 -10.95
CA ALA A 38 -4.88 14.75 -12.05
C ALA A 38 -5.36 13.33 -12.39
N ILE A 39 -4.43 12.37 -12.53
CA ILE A 39 -4.77 10.96 -12.79
C ILE A 39 -5.66 10.41 -11.67
N THR A 40 -5.28 10.61 -10.40
CA THR A 40 -6.06 10.17 -9.24
C THR A 40 -7.47 10.72 -9.25
N VAL A 41 -7.63 12.04 -9.45
CA VAL A 41 -8.95 12.68 -9.44
C VAL A 41 -9.81 12.16 -10.59
N VAL A 42 -9.27 12.13 -11.81
CA VAL A 42 -10.03 11.68 -12.99
C VAL A 42 -10.46 10.23 -12.84
N THR A 43 -9.53 9.33 -12.50
CA THR A 43 -9.82 7.90 -12.42
C THR A 43 -10.75 7.56 -11.24
N LEU A 44 -10.57 8.17 -10.06
CA LEU A 44 -11.48 7.93 -8.94
C LEU A 44 -12.89 8.47 -9.21
N VAL A 45 -13.01 9.69 -9.76
CA VAL A 45 -14.33 10.28 -10.06
C VAL A 45 -15.02 9.44 -11.14
N VAL A 46 -14.35 9.14 -12.26
CA VAL A 46 -14.93 8.35 -13.34
C VAL A 46 -15.28 6.94 -12.86
N GLY A 47 -14.36 6.26 -12.20
CA GLY A 47 -14.55 4.88 -11.73
C GLY A 47 -15.69 4.76 -10.72
N LEU A 48 -15.72 5.62 -9.71
CA LEU A 48 -16.75 5.57 -8.68
C LEU A 48 -18.10 6.05 -9.22
N VAL A 49 -18.15 7.11 -10.03
CA VAL A 49 -19.43 7.57 -10.60
C VAL A 49 -20.00 6.50 -11.55
N TRP A 50 -19.18 5.93 -12.42
CA TRP A 50 -19.60 4.84 -13.29
C TRP A 50 -20.08 3.64 -12.45
N GLY A 51 -19.26 3.16 -11.53
CA GLY A 51 -19.59 2.02 -10.68
C GLY A 51 -20.88 2.21 -9.89
N PHE A 52 -21.05 3.34 -9.21
CA PHE A 52 -22.21 3.53 -8.32
C PHE A 52 -23.51 3.85 -9.06
N PHE A 53 -23.45 4.60 -10.16
CA PHE A 53 -24.67 5.13 -10.79
C PHE A 53 -25.03 4.45 -12.11
N PHE A 54 -24.05 3.86 -12.81
CA PHE A 54 -24.25 3.35 -14.16
C PHE A 54 -24.11 1.82 -14.29
N THR A 55 -23.80 1.10 -13.21
CA THR A 55 -23.91 -0.37 -13.22
C THR A 55 -25.24 -0.85 -12.65
N PRO A 56 -25.85 -1.89 -13.24
CA PRO A 56 -27.11 -2.45 -12.77
C PRO A 56 -26.97 -3.06 -11.38
N GLU A 57 -28.09 -3.36 -10.75
CA GLU A 57 -28.10 -4.15 -9.51
C GLU A 57 -27.86 -5.63 -9.81
N ALA A 58 -27.16 -6.32 -8.90
CA ALA A 58 -26.92 -7.74 -9.05
C ALA A 58 -28.18 -8.53 -8.69
N ALA A 59 -28.51 -9.55 -9.50
CA ALA A 59 -29.73 -10.35 -9.32
C ALA A 59 -29.86 -10.99 -7.92
N LYS A 60 -28.74 -11.37 -7.28
CA LYS A 60 -28.73 -12.02 -5.96
C LYS A 60 -28.57 -11.05 -4.78
N PHE A 61 -27.89 -9.92 -4.96
CA PHE A 61 -27.44 -9.06 -3.85
C PHE A 61 -27.83 -7.59 -4.02
N GLY A 62 -28.61 -7.26 -5.05
CA GLY A 62 -29.13 -5.92 -5.31
C GLY A 62 -28.02 -4.87 -5.47
N SER A 63 -28.20 -3.73 -4.81
CA SER A 63 -27.25 -2.61 -4.81
C SER A 63 -25.95 -2.86 -4.03
N SER A 64 -25.90 -3.88 -3.17
CA SER A 64 -24.70 -4.18 -2.36
C SER A 64 -23.47 -4.55 -3.21
N VAL A 65 -23.67 -5.04 -4.44
CA VAL A 65 -22.59 -5.29 -5.41
C VAL A 65 -21.71 -4.05 -5.64
N LYS A 66 -22.27 -2.84 -5.50
CA LYS A 66 -21.55 -1.58 -5.72
C LYS A 66 -20.46 -1.33 -4.67
N ILE A 67 -20.49 -2.03 -3.53
CA ILE A 67 -19.44 -1.98 -2.51
C ILE A 67 -18.08 -2.44 -3.11
N ILE A 68 -18.10 -3.30 -4.13
CA ILE A 68 -16.90 -3.83 -4.79
C ILE A 68 -15.93 -2.73 -5.25
N TYR A 69 -16.45 -1.59 -5.71
CA TYR A 69 -15.67 -0.47 -6.26
C TYR A 69 -14.82 0.26 -5.22
N VAL A 70 -15.12 0.09 -3.94
CA VAL A 70 -14.34 0.65 -2.83
C VAL A 70 -13.63 -0.47 -2.08
N HIS A 71 -14.34 -1.56 -1.80
CA HIS A 71 -13.82 -2.67 -1.00
C HIS A 71 -12.61 -3.34 -1.66
N VAL A 72 -12.75 -3.80 -2.91
CA VAL A 72 -11.69 -4.56 -3.59
C VAL A 72 -10.43 -3.73 -3.79
N PRO A 73 -10.50 -2.48 -4.30
CA PRO A 73 -9.32 -1.64 -4.39
C PRO A 73 -8.66 -1.37 -3.03
N SER A 74 -9.44 -1.11 -1.98
CA SER A 74 -8.90 -0.89 -0.63
C SER A 74 -8.21 -2.14 -0.08
N ALA A 75 -8.82 -3.31 -0.23
CA ALA A 75 -8.27 -4.58 0.23
C ALA A 75 -6.96 -4.92 -0.52
N MET A 76 -6.95 -4.71 -1.84
CA MET A 76 -5.74 -4.87 -2.64
C MET A 76 -4.64 -3.90 -2.23
N MET A 77 -4.97 -2.63 -2.00
CA MET A 77 -3.96 -1.67 -1.55
C MET A 77 -3.39 -2.05 -0.18
N ALA A 78 -4.23 -2.44 0.78
CA ALA A 78 -3.77 -2.88 2.11
C ALA A 78 -2.71 -4.00 2.04
N ILE A 79 -2.88 -4.97 1.12
CA ILE A 79 -1.92 -6.06 0.92
C ILE A 79 -0.68 -5.59 0.14
N ASN A 80 -0.86 -4.89 -0.97
CA ASN A 80 0.27 -4.49 -1.84
C ASN A 80 1.16 -3.43 -1.19
N ILE A 81 0.64 -2.61 -0.28
CA ILE A 81 1.44 -1.66 0.50
C ILE A 81 2.46 -2.38 1.38
N TRP A 82 2.13 -3.55 1.95
CA TRP A 82 3.11 -4.38 2.66
C TRP A 82 4.24 -4.85 1.74
N VAL A 83 3.92 -5.26 0.51
CA VAL A 83 4.94 -5.67 -0.48
C VAL A 83 5.88 -4.49 -0.79
N MET A 84 5.34 -3.28 -0.95
CA MET A 84 6.16 -2.08 -1.13
C MET A 84 7.03 -1.81 0.10
N MET A 85 6.45 -1.87 1.31
CA MET A 85 7.17 -1.69 2.56
C MET A 85 8.27 -2.73 2.77
N LEU A 86 8.05 -3.99 2.37
CA LEU A 86 9.05 -5.04 2.36
C LEU A 86 10.25 -4.65 1.48
N VAL A 87 9.99 -4.29 0.22
CA VAL A 87 11.05 -3.90 -0.71
C VAL A 87 11.82 -2.70 -0.16
N ALA A 88 11.13 -1.68 0.33
CA ALA A 88 11.74 -0.48 0.89
C ALA A 88 12.58 -0.77 2.15
N SER A 89 12.09 -1.68 3.01
CA SER A 89 12.78 -2.17 4.21
C SER A 89 14.01 -3.02 3.87
N LEU A 90 13.94 -3.88 2.85
CA LEU A 90 15.09 -4.66 2.38
C LEU A 90 16.17 -3.75 1.80
N ILE A 91 15.79 -2.73 1.03
CA ILE A 91 16.74 -1.71 0.55
C ILE A 91 17.41 -1.00 1.74
N TRP A 92 16.66 -0.69 2.81
CA TRP A 92 17.23 -0.11 4.01
C TRP A 92 18.23 -1.05 4.70
N LEU A 93 17.86 -2.30 4.95
CA LEU A 93 18.73 -3.27 5.65
C LEU A 93 20.02 -3.56 4.87
N VAL A 94 19.96 -3.65 3.55
CA VAL A 94 21.12 -4.00 2.71
C VAL A 94 21.98 -2.79 2.37
N ARG A 95 21.37 -1.61 2.12
CA ARG A 95 22.07 -0.44 1.55
C ARG A 95 22.03 0.81 2.43
N ARG A 96 21.35 0.78 3.57
CA ARG A 96 21.18 1.92 4.49
C ARG A 96 20.63 3.17 3.78
N HIS A 97 19.70 2.96 2.85
CA HIS A 97 19.10 4.02 2.04
C HIS A 97 17.97 4.74 2.80
N HIS A 98 18.26 5.89 3.42
CA HIS A 98 17.31 6.57 4.30
C HIS A 98 15.95 6.90 3.65
N VAL A 99 15.92 7.28 2.37
CA VAL A 99 14.65 7.59 1.69
C VAL A 99 13.74 6.37 1.57
N SER A 100 14.29 5.13 1.53
CA SER A 100 13.46 3.93 1.45
C SER A 100 12.82 3.63 2.80
N ALA A 101 13.57 3.76 3.90
CA ALA A 101 13.01 3.66 5.25
C ALA A 101 11.91 4.69 5.49
N LEU A 102 12.12 5.95 5.06
CA LEU A 102 11.10 7.00 5.18
C LEU A 102 9.89 6.75 4.27
N ALA A 103 10.08 6.15 3.09
CA ALA A 103 8.97 5.76 2.22
C ALA A 103 8.12 4.63 2.85
N ALA A 104 8.76 3.63 3.46
CA ALA A 104 8.06 2.58 4.20
C ALA A 104 7.27 3.15 5.39
N LYS A 105 7.91 4.05 6.18
CA LYS A 105 7.27 4.81 7.26
C LYS A 105 6.06 5.61 6.77
N ALA A 106 6.21 6.30 5.65
CA ALA A 106 5.15 7.10 5.06
C ALA A 106 3.97 6.25 4.60
N ALA A 107 4.23 5.06 4.02
CA ALA A 107 3.23 4.15 3.49
C ALA A 107 2.35 3.52 4.56
N ALA A 108 2.89 3.26 5.76
CA ALA A 108 2.20 2.53 6.83
C ALA A 108 0.83 3.13 7.18
N LEU A 109 0.71 4.45 7.34
CA LEU A 109 -0.59 5.07 7.64
C LEU A 109 -1.58 4.98 6.46
N VAL A 110 -1.10 5.03 5.21
CA VAL A 110 -1.99 4.78 4.06
C VAL A 110 -2.49 3.34 4.08
N GLY A 111 -1.61 2.38 4.39
CA GLY A 111 -1.95 0.97 4.57
C GLY A 111 -2.99 0.74 5.68
N VAL A 112 -2.82 1.37 6.85
CA VAL A 112 -3.80 1.34 7.95
C VAL A 112 -5.17 1.77 7.45
N VAL A 113 -5.26 2.93 6.80
CA VAL A 113 -6.54 3.48 6.34
C VAL A 113 -7.19 2.56 5.30
N MET A 114 -6.42 2.03 4.35
CA MET A 114 -6.93 1.08 3.35
C MET A 114 -7.45 -0.21 4.01
N THR A 115 -6.76 -0.67 5.06
CA THR A 115 -7.16 -1.86 5.81
C THR A 115 -8.46 -1.61 6.58
N VAL A 116 -8.61 -0.45 7.22
CA VAL A 116 -9.85 -0.05 7.91
C VAL A 116 -11.02 0.04 6.94
N ILE A 117 -10.84 0.70 5.80
CA ILE A 117 -11.88 0.79 4.76
C ILE A 117 -12.27 -0.63 4.31
N ALA A 118 -11.30 -1.50 4.02
CA ALA A 118 -11.56 -2.86 3.61
C ALA A 118 -12.29 -3.70 4.68
N LEU A 119 -11.91 -3.59 5.96
CA LEU A 119 -12.58 -4.29 7.06
C LEU A 119 -14.03 -3.83 7.23
N ILE A 120 -14.28 -2.51 7.23
CA ILE A 120 -15.63 -1.96 7.40
C ILE A 120 -16.51 -2.32 6.21
N THR A 121 -16.03 -2.03 4.99
CA THR A 121 -16.80 -2.33 3.76
C THR A 121 -16.98 -3.83 3.55
N GLY A 122 -16.00 -4.65 3.94
CA GLY A 122 -16.09 -6.10 3.90
C GLY A 122 -17.12 -6.64 4.87
N ALA A 123 -17.19 -6.10 6.09
CA ALA A 123 -18.22 -6.45 7.06
C ALA A 123 -19.62 -6.09 6.55
N ILE A 124 -19.80 -4.86 6.03
CA ILE A 124 -21.08 -4.41 5.45
C ILE A 124 -21.49 -5.30 4.27
N TRP A 125 -20.54 -5.71 3.44
CA TRP A 125 -20.80 -6.62 2.33
C TRP A 125 -21.05 -8.06 2.79
N GLY A 126 -20.43 -8.50 3.89
CA GLY A 126 -20.62 -9.84 4.45
C GLY A 126 -22.05 -10.12 4.92
N GLU A 127 -22.75 -9.13 5.49
CA GLU A 127 -24.11 -9.33 6.01
C GLU A 127 -25.12 -9.80 4.95
N PRO A 128 -25.27 -9.15 3.78
CA PRO A 128 -26.20 -9.63 2.75
C PRO A 128 -25.71 -10.90 2.05
N MET A 129 -24.41 -11.20 2.12
CA MET A 129 -23.81 -12.37 1.45
C MET A 129 -23.91 -13.64 2.31
N TRP A 130 -23.74 -13.51 3.62
CA TRP A 130 -23.55 -14.62 4.55
C TRP A 130 -24.45 -14.57 5.80
N GLY A 131 -25.25 -13.52 5.97
CA GLY A 131 -26.08 -13.30 7.15
C GLY A 131 -25.31 -12.84 8.39
N THR A 132 -24.04 -12.43 8.25
CA THR A 132 -23.20 -11.94 9.36
C THR A 132 -22.17 -10.92 8.89
N TYR A 133 -21.88 -9.92 9.73
CA TYR A 133 -20.83 -8.92 9.50
C TYR A 133 -19.41 -9.48 9.70
N TRP A 134 -19.27 -10.59 10.42
CA TRP A 134 -17.97 -11.18 10.72
C TRP A 134 -18.04 -12.70 10.83
N ALA A 135 -17.00 -13.35 10.33
CA ALA A 135 -16.71 -14.75 10.54
C ALA A 135 -15.22 -14.91 10.89
N TRP A 136 -14.89 -15.87 11.74
CA TRP A 136 -13.52 -16.19 12.10
C TRP A 136 -12.83 -17.08 11.07
N ASP A 137 -12.99 -16.77 9.78
CA ASP A 137 -12.31 -17.50 8.71
C ASP A 137 -10.85 -17.04 8.56
N PRO A 138 -9.97 -17.87 7.97
CA PRO A 138 -8.55 -17.56 7.85
C PRO A 138 -8.25 -16.28 7.06
N ARG A 139 -9.06 -15.91 6.07
CA ARG A 139 -8.85 -14.68 5.27
C ARG A 139 -9.20 -13.45 6.10
N LEU A 140 -10.37 -13.40 6.74
CA LEU A 140 -10.76 -12.26 7.59
C LEU A 140 -9.82 -12.11 8.79
N THR A 141 -9.51 -13.21 9.44
CA THR A 141 -8.63 -13.22 10.63
C THR A 141 -7.23 -12.74 10.27
N SER A 142 -6.64 -13.22 9.18
CA SER A 142 -5.31 -12.76 8.74
C SER A 142 -5.31 -11.31 8.28
N PHE A 143 -6.41 -10.81 7.72
CA PHE A 143 -6.56 -9.40 7.36
C PHE A 143 -6.71 -8.49 8.60
N LEU A 144 -7.37 -8.96 9.66
CA LEU A 144 -7.37 -8.28 10.97
C LEU A 144 -5.98 -8.30 11.61
N VAL A 145 -5.24 -9.41 11.53
CA VAL A 145 -3.86 -9.47 12.00
C VAL A 145 -3.00 -8.47 11.20
N LEU A 146 -3.18 -8.39 9.89
CA LEU A 146 -2.50 -7.41 9.01
C LEU A 146 -2.71 -5.97 9.50
N PHE A 147 -3.93 -5.62 9.91
CA PHE A 147 -4.26 -4.33 10.52
C PHE A 147 -3.44 -4.07 11.79
N LEU A 148 -3.39 -5.04 12.70
CA LEU A 148 -2.62 -4.92 13.95
C LEU A 148 -1.12 -4.77 13.68
N PHE A 149 -0.58 -5.46 12.67
CA PHE A 149 0.82 -5.30 12.26
C PHE A 149 1.12 -3.88 11.74
N TYR A 150 0.19 -3.25 11.02
CA TYR A 150 0.37 -1.86 10.61
C TYR A 150 0.42 -0.91 11.83
N LEU A 151 -0.46 -1.12 12.82
CA LEU A 151 -0.44 -0.35 14.06
C LEU A 151 0.87 -0.56 14.82
N GLY A 152 1.34 -1.81 14.94
CA GLY A 152 2.63 -2.14 15.55
C GLY A 152 3.80 -1.47 14.83
N TYR A 153 3.78 -1.44 13.50
CA TYR A 153 4.80 -0.77 12.69
C TYR A 153 4.84 0.74 12.97
N MET A 154 3.68 1.39 13.03
CA MET A 154 3.60 2.81 13.37
C MET A 154 4.01 3.09 14.82
N ALA A 155 3.63 2.23 15.76
CA ALA A 155 3.97 2.35 17.16
C ALA A 155 5.48 2.25 17.38
N LEU A 156 6.19 1.34 16.70
CA LEU A 156 7.65 1.24 16.76
C LEU A 156 8.34 2.53 16.29
N TRP A 157 7.88 3.12 15.18
CA TRP A 157 8.39 4.41 14.70
C TRP A 157 8.13 5.58 15.67
N ALA A 158 7.12 5.47 16.53
CA ALA A 158 6.79 6.48 17.52
C ALA A 158 7.51 6.26 18.85
N ALA A 159 7.82 5.01 19.21
CA ALA A 159 8.41 4.64 20.50
C ALA A 159 9.94 4.69 20.51
N ILE A 160 10.60 4.53 19.35
CA ILE A 160 12.06 4.49 19.24
C ILE A 160 12.59 5.87 18.85
N GLU A 161 13.43 6.44 19.72
CA GLU A 161 13.99 7.78 19.53
C GLU A 161 15.03 7.83 18.41
N ASP A 162 15.95 6.85 18.35
CA ASP A 162 16.95 6.79 17.30
C ASP A 162 16.32 6.37 15.96
N PRO A 163 16.31 7.24 14.92
CA PRO A 163 15.59 6.96 13.69
C PRO A 163 16.12 5.77 12.89
N ASP A 164 17.40 5.44 13.03
CA ASP A 164 18.03 4.35 12.30
C ASP A 164 17.75 3.01 12.99
N THR A 165 17.75 2.97 14.33
CA THR A 165 17.25 1.84 15.13
C THR A 165 15.76 1.60 14.88
N ALA A 166 14.95 2.66 14.82
CA ALA A 166 13.54 2.57 14.46
C ALA A 166 13.37 1.95 13.05
N ALA A 167 14.17 2.40 12.08
CA ALA A 167 14.16 1.85 10.73
C ALA A 167 14.57 0.37 10.70
N ASP A 168 15.56 -0.06 11.49
CA ASP A 168 15.99 -1.46 11.59
C ASP A 168 14.88 -2.36 12.15
N LEU A 169 14.33 -2.00 13.32
CA LEU A 169 13.28 -2.78 13.99
C LEU A 169 12.02 -2.87 13.13
N THR A 170 11.61 -1.75 12.54
CA THR A 170 10.43 -1.73 11.68
C THR A 170 10.66 -2.43 10.34
N SER A 171 11.89 -2.49 9.84
CA SER A 171 12.22 -3.27 8.64
C SER A 171 12.08 -4.77 8.88
N VAL A 172 12.51 -5.26 10.04
CA VAL A 172 12.28 -6.66 10.43
C VAL A 172 10.78 -6.94 10.57
N LEU A 173 10.05 -6.03 11.22
CA LEU A 173 8.58 -6.17 11.34
C LEU A 173 7.92 -6.19 9.96
N ALA A 174 8.39 -5.42 8.98
CA ALA A 174 7.84 -5.42 7.63
C ALA A 174 8.07 -6.74 6.88
N ILE A 175 9.18 -7.42 7.15
CA ILE A 175 9.41 -8.77 6.62
C ILE A 175 8.34 -9.73 7.18
N VAL A 176 8.12 -9.72 8.48
CA VAL A 176 7.12 -10.58 9.13
C VAL A 176 5.70 -10.22 8.70
N GLY A 177 5.33 -8.94 8.72
CA GLY A 177 4.00 -8.46 8.31
C GLY A 177 3.67 -8.80 6.86
N SER A 178 4.66 -8.83 5.98
CA SER A 178 4.47 -9.22 4.57
C SER A 178 4.11 -10.69 4.39
N VAL A 179 4.56 -11.57 5.30
CA VAL A 179 4.12 -12.97 5.31
C VAL A 179 2.62 -13.03 5.58
N PHE A 180 2.12 -12.27 6.56
CA PHE A 180 0.68 -12.17 6.82
C PHE A 180 -0.09 -11.52 5.67
N ALA A 181 0.50 -10.54 4.97
CA ALA A 181 -0.10 -9.96 3.78
C ALA A 181 -0.33 -11.01 2.68
N LEU A 182 0.68 -11.84 2.40
CA LEU A 182 0.58 -12.95 1.45
C LEU A 182 -0.41 -14.01 1.93
N LEU A 183 -0.35 -14.36 3.21
CA LEU A 183 -1.27 -15.32 3.81
C LEU A 183 -2.72 -14.83 3.64
N SER A 184 -3.02 -13.56 3.90
CA SER A 184 -4.39 -13.03 3.74
C SER A 184 -4.93 -13.13 2.31
N ARG A 185 -4.06 -12.99 1.30
CA ARG A 185 -4.45 -13.14 -0.10
C ARG A 185 -4.74 -14.59 -0.46
N TYR A 186 -3.87 -15.49 -0.04
CA TYR A 186 -3.87 -16.88 -0.49
C TYR A 186 -4.45 -17.87 0.53
N ALA A 187 -4.94 -17.40 1.70
CA ALA A 187 -5.43 -18.24 2.79
C ALA A 187 -6.44 -19.29 2.34
N VAL A 188 -7.35 -18.91 1.44
CA VAL A 188 -8.41 -19.77 0.90
C VAL A 188 -7.84 -20.96 0.10
N ASN A 189 -6.63 -20.84 -0.46
CA ASN A 189 -5.98 -21.94 -1.18
C ASN A 189 -5.33 -22.97 -0.24
N PHE A 190 -5.10 -22.60 1.03
CA PHE A 190 -4.48 -23.46 2.03
C PHE A 190 -5.50 -24.07 2.99
N TRP A 191 -6.61 -23.37 3.24
CA TRP A 191 -7.71 -23.84 4.08
C TRP A 191 -9.05 -23.74 3.35
N ASN A 192 -9.67 -24.90 3.10
CA ASN A 192 -11.05 -25.02 2.59
C ASN A 192 -12.11 -24.67 3.66
N GLN A 193 -11.75 -23.86 4.66
CA GLN A 193 -12.65 -23.41 5.73
C GLN A 193 -12.85 -21.90 5.56
N GLY A 194 -14.04 -21.50 5.10
CA GLY A 194 -14.39 -20.09 4.99
C GLY A 194 -15.61 -19.85 4.12
N LEU A 195 -16.23 -18.68 4.29
CA LEU A 195 -17.39 -18.24 3.51
C LEU A 195 -16.99 -17.49 2.23
N HIS A 196 -15.69 -17.25 2.06
CA HIS A 196 -15.14 -16.49 0.95
C HIS A 196 -15.23 -17.25 -0.37
N GLN A 197 -15.84 -16.61 -1.36
CA GLN A 197 -15.84 -17.06 -2.75
C GLN A 197 -14.42 -16.91 -3.35
N GLY A 198 -14.20 -17.54 -4.51
CA GLY A 198 -12.99 -17.37 -5.33
C GLY A 198 -12.66 -15.89 -5.60
N ALA A 199 -11.45 -15.62 -6.10
CA ALA A 199 -11.01 -14.24 -6.28
C ALA A 199 -11.91 -13.53 -7.32
N SER A 200 -12.42 -12.34 -7.00
CA SER A 200 -13.17 -11.47 -7.95
C SER A 200 -12.34 -11.04 -9.18
N LEU A 201 -11.07 -11.41 -9.21
CA LEU A 201 -10.04 -11.14 -10.20
C LEU A 201 -9.44 -12.45 -10.78
N SER A 202 -10.18 -13.55 -10.67
CA SER A 202 -9.74 -14.84 -11.21
C SER A 202 -9.50 -14.74 -12.72
N LEU A 203 -8.58 -15.53 -13.27
CA LEU A 203 -8.45 -15.64 -14.74
C LEU A 203 -9.45 -16.66 -15.31
N ASP A 204 -10.21 -17.31 -14.44
CA ASP A 204 -11.28 -18.24 -14.79
C ASP A 204 -12.56 -17.47 -15.16
N ALA A 205 -13.16 -17.82 -16.30
CA ALA A 205 -14.36 -17.17 -16.81
C ALA A 205 -15.61 -17.48 -15.96
N GLU A 206 -15.61 -18.59 -15.21
CA GLU A 206 -16.73 -18.97 -14.34
C GLU A 206 -16.68 -18.28 -12.96
N GLU A 207 -15.50 -17.85 -12.51
CA GLU A 207 -15.31 -17.12 -11.24
C GLU A 207 -15.19 -15.61 -11.40
N ASN A 208 -15.15 -15.11 -12.65
CA ASN A 208 -14.98 -13.70 -12.92
C ASN A 208 -16.26 -12.89 -12.69
N VAL A 209 -16.07 -11.68 -12.21
CA VAL A 209 -17.16 -10.69 -12.17
C VAL A 209 -17.51 -10.32 -13.61
N SER A 210 -18.80 -10.28 -13.96
CA SER A 210 -19.23 -9.94 -15.32
C SER A 210 -18.67 -8.58 -15.77
N ASP A 211 -18.39 -8.45 -17.07
CA ASP A 211 -17.76 -7.27 -17.69
C ASP A 211 -18.37 -5.93 -17.27
N VAL A 212 -19.68 -5.90 -17.05
CA VAL A 212 -20.45 -4.72 -16.64
C VAL A 212 -19.96 -4.13 -15.31
N TYR A 213 -19.52 -4.94 -14.35
CA TYR A 213 -18.93 -4.46 -13.10
C TYR A 213 -17.40 -4.39 -13.18
N TRP A 214 -16.78 -5.22 -14.02
CA TRP A 214 -15.32 -5.30 -14.16
C TRP A 214 -14.70 -3.98 -14.67
N GLN A 215 -15.28 -3.37 -15.70
CA GLN A 215 -14.73 -2.15 -16.32
C GLN A 215 -14.60 -0.97 -15.34
N PRO A 216 -15.66 -0.55 -14.63
CA PRO A 216 -15.54 0.51 -13.61
C PRO A 216 -14.63 0.10 -12.44
N LEU A 217 -14.59 -1.19 -12.09
CA LEU A 217 -13.69 -1.69 -11.06
C LEU A 217 -12.21 -1.50 -11.43
N VAL A 218 -11.81 -1.78 -12.67
CA VAL A 218 -10.43 -1.53 -13.14
C VAL A 218 -10.07 -0.05 -13.06
N ILE A 219 -10.99 0.84 -13.41
CA ILE A 219 -10.75 2.29 -13.30
C ILE A 219 -10.59 2.69 -11.82
N CYS A 220 -11.40 2.13 -10.92
CA CYS A 220 -11.22 2.32 -9.48
C CYS A 220 -9.86 1.78 -8.99
N LEU A 221 -9.43 0.60 -9.45
CA LEU A 221 -8.12 0.04 -9.10
C LEU A 221 -6.98 0.97 -9.48
N VAL A 222 -6.99 1.49 -10.72
CA VAL A 222 -6.01 2.49 -11.17
C VAL A 222 -6.07 3.74 -10.29
N GLY A 223 -7.27 4.22 -9.96
CA GLY A 223 -7.43 5.39 -9.11
C GLY A 223 -6.93 5.21 -7.68
N PHE A 224 -7.14 4.05 -7.07
CA PHE A 224 -6.62 3.74 -5.74
C PHE A 224 -5.10 3.56 -5.73
N VAL A 225 -4.52 2.97 -6.78
CA VAL A 225 -3.05 2.91 -6.94
C VAL A 225 -2.48 4.32 -7.12
N ALA A 226 -3.08 5.14 -7.97
CA ALA A 226 -2.66 6.53 -8.17
C ALA A 226 -2.81 7.36 -6.87
N LEU A 227 -3.89 7.16 -6.12
CA LEU A 227 -4.10 7.77 -4.80
C LEU A 227 -3.01 7.36 -3.82
N PHE A 228 -2.67 6.07 -3.76
CA PHE A 228 -1.58 5.61 -2.91
C PHE A 228 -0.25 6.26 -3.29
N VAL A 229 0.10 6.30 -4.58
CA VAL A 229 1.33 6.95 -5.06
C VAL A 229 1.32 8.43 -4.69
N LEU A 230 0.21 9.14 -4.88
CA LEU A 230 0.07 10.54 -4.49
C LEU A 230 0.35 10.74 -2.99
N LEU A 231 -0.35 9.99 -2.13
CA LEU A 231 -0.21 10.09 -0.68
C LEU A 231 1.19 9.67 -0.22
N LEU A 232 1.76 8.62 -0.81
CA LEU A 232 3.11 8.16 -0.54
C LEU A 232 4.14 9.27 -0.84
N LEU A 233 4.04 9.90 -2.02
CA LEU A 233 4.95 10.97 -2.41
C LEU A 233 4.84 12.17 -1.46
N VAL A 234 3.62 12.63 -1.17
CA VAL A 234 3.39 13.74 -0.23
C VAL A 234 3.97 13.44 1.14
N ARG A 235 3.65 12.26 1.70
CA ARG A 235 4.11 11.88 3.04
C ARG A 235 5.62 11.66 3.11
N THR A 236 6.21 10.99 2.13
CA THR A 236 7.67 10.76 2.09
C THR A 236 8.42 12.08 2.02
N ARG A 237 7.96 13.04 1.19
CA ARG A 237 8.52 14.39 1.14
C ARG A 237 8.43 15.10 2.49
N THR A 238 7.31 14.94 3.19
CA THR A 238 7.12 15.49 4.54
C THR A 238 8.08 14.87 5.54
N GLU A 239 8.27 13.55 5.53
CA GLU A 239 9.23 12.89 6.43
C GLU A 239 10.68 13.29 6.14
N VAL A 240 11.07 13.44 4.87
CA VAL A 240 12.39 13.97 4.48
C VAL A 240 12.60 15.38 5.01
N ARG A 241 11.58 16.25 4.90
CA ARG A 241 11.63 17.63 5.40
C ARG A 241 11.73 17.67 6.94
N LYS A 242 10.94 16.87 7.65
CA LYS A 242 11.00 16.75 9.11
C LYS A 242 12.39 16.34 9.59
N ARG A 243 12.98 15.32 8.97
CA ARG A 243 14.35 14.87 9.32
C ARG A 243 15.39 15.97 9.11
N ARG A 244 15.24 16.78 8.04
CA ARG A 244 16.11 17.92 7.78
C ARG A 244 15.95 19.04 8.81
N VAL A 245 14.72 19.37 9.19
CA VAL A 245 14.44 20.39 10.22
C VAL A 245 15.05 19.97 11.56
N HIS A 246 14.80 18.74 12.00
CA HIS A 246 15.39 18.21 13.25
C HIS A 246 16.92 18.25 13.24
N ALA A 247 17.56 17.92 12.12
CA ALA A 247 19.01 18.00 12.00
C ALA A 247 19.56 19.44 12.06
N LEU A 248 18.79 20.44 11.63
CA LEU A 248 19.16 21.86 11.74
C LEU A 248 18.99 22.35 13.18
N GLU A 249 17.88 22.02 13.84
CA GLU A 249 17.62 22.36 15.24
C GLU A 249 18.71 21.80 16.17
N MET A 250 19.16 20.56 15.93
CA MET A 250 20.26 19.98 16.70
C MET A 250 21.59 20.69 16.48
N ARG A 251 21.85 21.23 15.28
CA ARG A 251 23.07 22.00 14.99
C ARG A 251 23.05 23.37 15.66
N GLU A 252 21.91 24.04 15.65
CA GLU A 252 21.70 25.33 16.32
C GLU A 252 21.90 25.20 17.84
N ARG A 253 21.30 24.18 18.47
CA ARG A 253 21.53 23.91 19.90
C ARG A 253 22.99 23.65 20.27
N MET A 254 23.77 23.09 19.35
CA MET A 254 25.21 22.88 19.56
C MET A 254 26.04 24.14 19.28
N SER A 255 25.55 25.11 18.50
CA SER A 255 26.24 26.39 18.32
C SER A 255 26.00 27.36 19.47
N ASP A 256 24.88 27.20 20.19
CA ASP A 256 24.49 28.05 21.31
C ASP A 256 25.00 27.54 22.68
N ALA A 257 25.61 26.35 22.72
CA ALA A 257 26.17 25.69 23.90
C ALA A 257 27.70 25.88 23.99
#